data_AF-A0A529K276-F1
#
_entry.id   AF-A0A529K276-F1
#
_cell.length_a   1.000
_cell.length_b   1.000
_cell.length_c   1.000
_cell.angle_alpha   90.00
_cell.angle_beta   90.00
_cell.angle_gamma   90.00
#
_symmetry.space_group_name_H-M   'P 1'
#
loop_
_entity.id
_entity.type
_entity.pdbx_description
1 polymer ?
#
loop_
_entity_poly.entity_id
_entity_poly.type
_entity_poly.pdbx_seq_one_letter_code
_entity_poly.pdbx_strand_id
1 'polypeptide(L)' 'MSKRIAGPEIERLIQLLVKVPGLGPRSARRAALHLIKKK' A
#
# COMPACT_ATOMS: atom_id res chain seq x y z
N MET A 1 -16.21 -0.64 -8.71
CA MET A 1 -15.56 0.16 -7.64
C MET A 1 -14.10 -0.25 -7.52
N SER A 2 -13.19 0.72 -7.38
CA SER A 2 -11.72 0.62 -7.32
C SER A 2 -10.96 0.59 -8.67
N LYS A 3 -10.65 1.80 -9.13
CA LYS A 3 -9.67 2.12 -10.17
C LYS A 3 -8.29 1.61 -9.70
N ARG A 4 -7.69 0.63 -10.38
CA ARG A 4 -6.29 0.21 -10.12
C ARG A 4 -5.36 1.33 -10.59
N ILE A 5 -5.11 2.29 -9.71
CA ILE A 5 -4.25 3.47 -9.97
C ILE A 5 -2.77 3.14 -9.72
N ALA A 6 -2.48 2.01 -9.07
CA ALA A 6 -1.15 1.65 -8.61
C ALA A 6 -0.57 0.49 -9.43
N GLY A 7 0.72 0.55 -9.77
CA GLY A 7 1.42 -0.53 -10.45
C GLY A 7 1.45 -1.83 -9.62
N PRO A 8 1.73 -2.99 -10.25
CA PRO A 8 1.67 -4.31 -9.61
C PRO A 8 2.58 -4.43 -8.37
N GLU A 9 3.69 -3.70 -8.37
CA GLU A 9 4.65 -3.68 -7.25
C GLU A 9 4.09 -2.97 -6.01
N ILE A 10 3.33 -1.89 -6.21
CA ILE A 10 2.70 -1.14 -5.12
C ILE A 10 1.57 -1.98 -4.51
N GLU A 11 0.78 -2.67 -5.33
CA GLU A 11 -0.23 -3.61 -4.84
C GLU A 11 0.40 -4.73 -4.01
N ARG A 12 1.52 -5.30 -4.47
CA ARG A 12 2.26 -6.33 -3.73
C ARG A 12 2.80 -5.80 -2.41
N LEU A 13 3.36 -4.58 -2.39
CA LEU A 13 3.82 -3.92 -1.17
C LEU A 13 2.65 -3.69 -0.19
N ILE A 14 1.52 -3.21 -0.67
CA ILE A 14 0.30 -3.03 0.16
C ILE A 14 -0.13 -4.38 0.75
N GLN A 15 -0.14 -5.46 -0.04
CA GLN A 15 -0.50 -6.79 0.47
C GLN A 15 0.44 -7.30 1.57
N LEU A 16 1.73 -6.99 1.48
CA LEU A 16 2.69 -7.31 2.54
C LEU A 16 2.44 -6.46 3.79
N LEU A 17 2.19 -5.16 3.63
CA LEU A 17 1.94 -4.24 4.72
C LEU A 17 0.65 -4.55 5.48
N VAL A 18 -0.39 -5.06 4.81
CA VAL A 18 -1.65 -5.46 5.46
C VAL A 18 -1.46 -6.65 6.42
N LYS A 19 -0.40 -7.45 6.27
CA LYS A 19 -0.11 -8.56 7.19
C LYS A 19 0.49 -8.09 8.51
N VAL A 20 0.86 -6.81 8.62
CA VAL A 20 1.43 -6.25 9.85
C VAL A 20 0.28 -5.91 10.82
N PRO A 21 0.36 -6.31 12.10
CA PRO A 21 -0.66 -5.95 13.08
C PRO A 21 -0.79 -4.42 13.18
N GLY A 22 -2.03 -3.92 13.09
CA GLY A 22 -2.33 -2.48 13.11
C GLY A 22 -2.30 -1.77 11.75
N LEU A 23 -1.97 -2.46 10.65
CA LEU A 23 -2.02 -1.91 9.29
C LEU A 23 -3.18 -2.51 8.47
N GLY A 24 -4.30 -1.79 8.37
CA GLY A 24 -5.40 -2.15 7.47
C GLY A 24 -5.16 -1.73 6.01
N PRO A 25 -6.01 -2.12 5.05
CA PRO A 25 -5.84 -1.82 3.62
C PRO A 25 -5.69 -0.33 3.30
N ARG A 26 -6.35 0.53 4.09
CA ARG A 26 -6.33 1.98 3.93
C ARG A 26 -5.03 2.59 4.46
N SER A 27 -4.55 2.15 5.62
CA SER A 27 -3.28 2.63 6.20
C SER A 27 -2.07 2.04 5.49
N ALA A 28 -2.12 0.79 5.04
CA ALA A 28 -1.10 0.15 4.20
C ALA A 28 -0.89 0.89 2.86
N ARG A 29 -1.98 1.31 2.20
CA ARG A 29 -1.90 2.19 1.02
C ARG A 29 -1.18 3.50 1.30
N ARG A 30 -1.54 4.16 2.41
CA ARG A 30 -0.90 5.42 2.80
C ARG A 30 0.58 5.24 3.11
N ALA A 31 0.94 4.16 3.81
CA ALA A 31 2.32 3.81 4.12
C ALA A 31 3.13 3.50 2.85
N ALA A 32 2.59 2.70 1.93
CA ALA A 32 3.23 2.40 0.65
C ALA A 32 3.50 3.68 -0.17
N LEU A 33 2.51 4.56 -0.31
CA LEU A 33 2.67 5.83 -1.01
C LEU A 33 3.66 6.76 -0.30
N HIS A 34 3.66 6.77 1.03
CA HIS A 34 4.60 7.55 1.83
C HIS A 34 6.05 7.08 1.65
N LEU A 35 6.29 5.77 1.58
CA LEU A 35 7.61 5.19 1.32
C LEU A 35 8.12 5.53 -0.09
N ILE A 36 7.23 5.49 -1.09
CA ILE A 36 7.57 5.86 -2.48
C ILE A 36 7.86 7.36 -2.59
N LYS A 37 7.07 8.21 -1.92
CA LYS A 37 7.25 9.67 -1.92
C LYS A 37 8.47 10.14 -1.11
N LYS A 38 8.96 9.33 -0.17
CA LYS A 38 10.16 9.63 0.63
C LYS A 38 11.49 9.36 -0.09
N LYS A 39 11.43 8.95 -1.36
CA LYS A 39 12.59 8.92 -2.25
C LYS A 39 12.76 10.26 -2.95
#